data_AF-A5GDP6-F1
#
_entry.id   AF-A5GDP6-F1
#
_cell.length_a   1.000
_cell.length_b   1.000
_cell.length_c   1.000
_cell.angle_alpha   90.00
_cell.angle_beta   90.00
_cell.angle_gamma   90.00
#
_symmetry.space_group_name_H-M   'P 1'
#
loop_
_entity.id
_entity.type
_entity.pdbx_description
1 polymer ?
#
loop_
_entity_poly.entity_id
_entity_poly.type
_entity_poly.pdbx_seq_one_letter_code
_entity_poly.pdbx_strand_id
1 'polypeptide(L)'
;MATNRTKQVVWGGIVTVALLVGAVSVFAFSLGKYEKVRTNGGVVSIPVAKLSDGKVRFYKFEDGGKEIDFFAVKAPDGSYKTAFDACDACYRAKKGYEQQGDKMNCKNCNQKFAINRLGPNATGGCNPGYLPHQLNGNTISIKVNDLKGGARYF
;
A
#
# COMPACT_ATOMS: atom_id res chain seq x y z
N MET A 1 46.42 -47.01 16.04
CA MET A 1 45.01 -46.98 15.61
C MET A 1 44.59 -45.52 15.49
N ALA A 2 44.55 -44.99 14.26
CA ALA A 2 44.32 -43.58 13.99
C ALA A 2 42.84 -43.30 13.69
N THR A 3 42.39 -42.20 14.29
CA THR A 3 41.01 -41.77 14.51
C THR A 3 40.35 -41.21 13.25
N ASN A 4 39.20 -41.75 12.84
CA ASN A 4 38.44 -41.32 11.66
C ASN A 4 37.38 -40.25 12.00
N ARG A 5 37.79 -39.15 12.66
CA ARG A 5 36.89 -38.09 13.17
C ARG A 5 36.65 -36.92 12.20
N THR A 6 37.23 -36.95 11.00
CA THR A 6 37.30 -35.76 10.13
C THR A 6 36.14 -35.61 9.15
N LYS A 7 35.37 -36.67 8.84
CA LYS A 7 34.31 -36.61 7.82
C LYS A 7 32.97 -36.05 8.31
N GLN A 8 32.70 -36.06 9.61
CA GLN A 8 31.42 -35.62 10.18
C GLN A 8 31.29 -34.09 10.30
N VAL A 9 32.41 -33.37 10.40
CA VAL A 9 32.41 -31.91 10.60
C VAL A 9 32.20 -31.15 9.28
N VAL A 10 32.66 -31.70 8.15
CA VAL A 10 32.57 -31.04 6.84
C VAL A 10 31.12 -30.97 6.33
N TRP A 11 30.28 -31.97 6.66
CA TRP A 11 28.89 -31.98 6.20
C TRP A 11 27.96 -31.11 7.06
N GLY A 12 28.23 -30.98 8.36
CA GLY A 12 27.46 -30.08 9.24
C GLY A 12 27.63 -28.59 8.90
N GLY A 13 28.82 -28.18 8.45
CA GLY A 13 29.10 -26.81 8.01
C GLY A 13 28.46 -26.42 6.67
N ILE A 14 28.38 -27.37 5.72
CA ILE A 14 27.78 -27.09 4.39
C ILE A 14 26.25 -27.00 4.50
N VAL A 15 25.61 -27.82 5.34
CA VAL A 15 24.16 -27.77 5.54
C VAL A 15 23.75 -26.47 6.28
N THR A 16 24.56 -25.98 7.22
CA THR A 16 24.26 -24.71 7.92
C THR A 16 24.49 -23.48 7.04
N VAL A 17 25.50 -23.47 6.16
CA VAL A 17 25.69 -22.37 5.20
C VAL A 17 24.62 -22.40 4.10
N ALA A 18 24.22 -23.58 3.61
CA ALA A 18 23.12 -23.69 2.64
C ALA A 18 21.75 -23.28 3.24
N LEU A 19 21.52 -23.55 4.53
CA LEU A 19 20.33 -23.10 5.25
C LEU A 19 20.33 -21.58 5.56
N LEU A 20 21.50 -20.94 5.66
CA LEU A 20 21.60 -19.48 5.79
C LEU A 20 21.44 -18.75 4.45
N VAL A 21 21.74 -19.39 3.33
CA VAL A 21 21.47 -18.84 1.99
C VAL A 21 20.01 -19.10 1.56
N GLY A 22 19.37 -20.16 2.07
CA GLY A 22 17.97 -20.51 1.79
C GLY A 22 16.92 -19.65 2.51
N ALA A 23 17.31 -18.79 3.45
CA ALA A 23 16.42 -17.93 4.22
C ALA A 23 16.39 -16.47 3.75
N VAL A 24 16.85 -16.18 2.52
CA VAL A 24 16.46 -14.92 1.85
C VAL A 24 15.07 -15.13 1.27
N SER A 25 14.10 -15.18 2.18
CA SER A 25 12.68 -15.06 1.88
C SER A 25 12.50 -13.89 0.92
N VAL A 26 11.86 -14.18 -0.21
CA VAL A 26 11.57 -13.31 -1.34
C VAL A 26 11.00 -11.97 -0.85
N PHE A 27 11.86 -11.01 -0.52
CA PHE A 27 11.49 -9.61 -0.46
C PHE A 27 11.27 -9.20 -1.90
N ALA A 28 10.01 -9.28 -2.34
CA ALA A 28 9.58 -8.60 -3.54
C ALA A 28 9.96 -7.13 -3.40
N PHE A 29 11.10 -6.76 -4.00
CA PHE A 29 11.51 -5.38 -4.19
C PHE A 29 10.47 -4.74 -5.10
N SER A 30 9.42 -4.18 -4.50
CA SER A 30 8.51 -3.27 -5.20
C SER A 30 9.29 -2.00 -5.48
N LEU A 31 9.90 -1.92 -6.66
CA LEU A 31 10.74 -0.81 -7.13
C LEU A 31 9.95 0.49 -7.42
N GLY A 32 8.71 0.62 -6.93
CA GLY A 32 7.85 1.76 -7.19
C GLY A 32 6.98 2.13 -5.98
N LYS A 33 6.54 3.39 -5.95
CA LYS A 33 5.63 3.95 -4.92
C LYS A 33 4.37 3.10 -4.74
N TYR A 34 3.85 2.52 -5.82
CA TYR A 34 2.54 1.85 -5.85
C TYR A 34 2.67 0.32 -5.93
N GLU A 35 1.96 -0.38 -5.06
CA GLU A 35 1.71 -1.82 -5.18
C GLU A 35 0.56 -2.06 -6.18
N LYS A 36 0.78 -2.85 -7.23
CA LYS A 36 -0.30 -3.22 -8.17
C LYS A 36 -1.29 -4.16 -7.48
N VAL A 37 -2.58 -3.82 -7.50
CA VAL A 37 -3.64 -4.63 -6.89
C VAL A 37 -4.33 -5.52 -7.91
N ARG A 38 -4.76 -6.70 -7.46
CA ARG A 38 -5.64 -7.59 -8.21
C ARG A 38 -7.06 -7.49 -7.69
N THR A 39 -8.02 -7.78 -8.56
CA THR A 39 -9.44 -7.83 -8.21
C THR A 39 -9.91 -9.27 -8.11
N ASN A 40 -10.85 -9.53 -7.20
CA ASN A 40 -11.59 -10.78 -7.13
C ASN A 40 -13.07 -10.43 -6.96
N GLY A 41 -13.94 -10.93 -7.85
CA GLY A 41 -15.37 -10.67 -7.78
C GLY A 41 -15.74 -9.17 -7.82
N GLY A 42 -14.97 -8.34 -8.54
CA GLY A 42 -15.21 -6.89 -8.60
C GLY A 42 -14.80 -6.11 -7.35
N VAL A 43 -13.96 -6.70 -6.49
CA VAL A 43 -13.47 -6.08 -5.26
C VAL A 43 -11.94 -6.14 -5.19
N VAL A 44 -11.33 -5.04 -4.74
CA VAL A 44 -9.94 -5.01 -4.25
C VAL A 44 -9.94 -5.22 -2.75
N SER A 45 -9.08 -6.13 -2.28
CA SER A 45 -8.97 -6.48 -0.86
C SER A 45 -7.59 -6.14 -0.32
N ILE A 46 -7.54 -5.36 0.76
CA ILE A 46 -6.31 -4.94 1.43
C ILE A 46 -6.32 -5.47 2.87
N PRO A 47 -5.39 -6.36 3.25
CA PRO A 47 -5.28 -6.81 4.63
C PRO A 47 -4.92 -5.65 5.55
N VAL A 48 -5.65 -5.47 6.66
CA VAL A 48 -5.39 -4.37 7.61
C VAL A 48 -4.02 -4.48 8.28
N ALA A 49 -3.45 -5.68 8.34
CA ALA A 49 -2.09 -5.93 8.82
C ALA A 49 -1.03 -5.16 8.01
N LYS A 50 -1.28 -4.84 6.73
CA LYS A 50 -0.37 -4.00 5.93
C LYS A 50 -0.30 -2.54 6.41
N LEU A 51 -1.28 -2.11 7.20
CA LEU A 51 -1.47 -0.73 7.66
C LEU A 51 -1.22 -0.60 9.17
N SER A 52 -0.78 -1.66 9.85
CA SER A 52 -0.67 -1.69 11.32
C SER A 52 0.40 -0.74 11.86
N ASP A 53 1.36 -0.35 11.05
CA ASP A 53 2.42 0.60 11.39
C ASP A 53 2.02 2.08 11.21
N GLY A 54 0.77 2.35 10.82
CA GLY A 54 0.27 3.71 10.59
C GLY A 54 0.89 4.40 9.37
N LYS A 55 1.72 3.71 8.59
CA LYS A 55 2.29 4.25 7.36
C LYS A 55 1.32 4.02 6.20
N VAL A 56 1.18 5.02 5.34
CA VAL A 56 0.38 4.95 4.12
C VAL A 56 0.92 3.85 3.20
N ARG A 57 0.02 3.15 2.54
CA ARG A 57 0.33 2.24 1.44
C ARG A 57 -0.34 2.76 0.19
N PHE A 58 0.43 2.93 -0.87
CA PHE A 58 -0.06 3.37 -2.16
C PHE A 58 -0.26 2.15 -3.06
N TYR A 59 -1.33 2.20 -3.84
CA TYR A 59 -1.79 1.11 -4.68
C TYR A 59 -2.14 1.63 -6.06
N LYS A 60 -2.02 0.75 -7.06
CA LYS A 60 -2.38 1.02 -8.45
C LYS A 60 -3.34 -0.05 -8.94
N PHE A 61 -4.51 0.39 -9.39
CA PHE A 61 -5.51 -0.44 -10.06
C PHE A 61 -5.47 -0.14 -11.56
N GLU A 62 -5.50 -1.19 -12.38
CA GLU A 62 -5.50 -1.06 -13.85
C GLU A 62 -6.88 -1.45 -14.39
N ASP A 63 -7.48 -0.58 -15.21
CA ASP A 63 -8.74 -0.81 -15.89
C ASP A 63 -8.63 -0.45 -17.36
N GLY A 64 -8.54 -1.47 -18.24
CA GLY A 64 -8.51 -1.25 -19.69
C GLY A 64 -7.36 -0.34 -20.16
N GLY A 65 -6.17 -0.48 -19.57
CA GLY A 65 -5.00 0.35 -19.88
C GLY A 65 -4.95 1.69 -19.13
N LYS A 66 -5.97 1.99 -18.31
CA LYS A 66 -5.97 3.17 -17.43
C LYS A 66 -5.50 2.80 -16.04
N GLU A 67 -4.50 3.53 -15.54
CA GLU A 67 -3.99 3.36 -14.19
C GLU A 67 -4.71 4.32 -13.22
N ILE A 68 -5.24 3.78 -12.13
CA ILE A 68 -5.94 4.52 -11.08
C ILE A 68 -5.16 4.34 -9.79
N ASP A 69 -4.55 5.43 -9.33
CA ASP A 69 -3.70 5.43 -8.16
C ASP A 69 -4.48 5.87 -6.91
N PHE A 70 -4.32 5.12 -5.83
CA PHE A 70 -5.01 5.37 -4.56
C PHE A 70 -4.13 4.96 -3.38
N PHE A 71 -4.55 5.29 -2.17
CA PHE A 71 -3.85 4.90 -0.97
C PHE A 71 -4.79 4.46 0.13
N ALA A 72 -4.25 3.66 1.06
CA ALA A 72 -4.89 3.31 2.32
C ALA A 72 -3.94 3.60 3.49
N VAL A 73 -4.49 4.02 4.61
CA VAL A 73 -3.72 4.30 5.84
C VAL A 73 -4.57 4.06 7.08
N LYS A 74 -3.96 3.55 8.15
CA LYS A 74 -4.58 3.52 9.47
C LYS A 74 -4.33 4.85 10.16
N ALA A 75 -5.40 5.55 10.51
CA ALA A 75 -5.34 6.83 11.17
C ALA A 75 -5.00 6.68 12.67
N PRO A 76 -4.46 7.73 13.32
CA PRO A 76 -4.19 7.72 14.76
C PRO A 76 -5.39 7.34 15.64
N ASP A 77 -6.62 7.67 15.22
CA ASP A 77 -7.86 7.28 15.93
C ASP A 77 -8.24 5.79 15.75
N GLY A 78 -7.43 5.02 15.03
CA GLY A 78 -7.64 3.60 14.74
C GLY A 78 -8.50 3.33 13.52
N SER A 79 -9.18 4.33 12.94
CA SER A 79 -9.97 4.18 11.72
C SER A 79 -9.08 3.98 10.49
N TYR A 80 -9.61 3.33 9.45
CA TYR A 80 -8.92 3.19 8.17
C TYR A 80 -9.43 4.23 7.20
N LYS A 81 -8.52 4.83 6.43
CA LYS A 81 -8.82 5.84 5.42
C LYS A 81 -8.37 5.34 4.06
N THR A 82 -9.21 5.55 3.05
CA THR A 82 -8.91 5.29 1.65
C THR A 82 -9.25 6.51 0.82
N ALA A 83 -8.36 6.87 -0.10
CA ALA A 83 -8.55 8.00 -1.00
C ALA A 83 -7.74 7.79 -2.27
N PHE A 84 -8.16 8.44 -3.36
CA PHE A 84 -7.36 8.58 -4.57
C PHE A 84 -6.10 9.37 -4.28
N ASP A 85 -5.02 9.03 -4.99
CA ASP A 85 -3.77 9.79 -4.95
C ASP A 85 -3.85 11.05 -5.85
N ALA A 86 -4.98 11.73 -5.79
CA ALA A 86 -5.34 12.89 -6.59
C ALA A 86 -6.49 13.69 -5.93
N CYS A 87 -6.74 14.90 -6.41
CA CYS A 87 -7.84 15.76 -5.97
C CYS A 87 -8.39 16.61 -7.11
N ASP A 88 -9.56 17.19 -6.92
CA ASP A 88 -10.26 18.00 -7.94
C ASP A 88 -9.41 19.20 -8.41
N ALA A 89 -8.60 19.79 -7.53
CA ALA A 89 -7.82 20.98 -7.85
C ALA A 89 -6.49 20.68 -8.57
N CYS A 90 -5.78 19.62 -8.21
CA CYS A 90 -4.38 19.41 -8.61
C CYS A 90 -4.14 18.16 -9.46
N TYR A 91 -5.16 17.35 -9.76
CA TYR A 91 -4.96 16.06 -10.46
C TYR A 91 -4.21 16.17 -11.79
N ARG A 92 -4.37 17.28 -12.54
CA ARG A 92 -3.68 17.50 -13.82
C ARG A 92 -2.16 17.53 -13.69
N ALA A 93 -1.61 17.87 -12.52
CA ALA A 93 -0.17 17.88 -12.28
C ALA A 93 0.43 16.48 -12.03
N LYS A 94 -0.41 15.46 -11.78
CA LYS A 94 0.01 14.06 -11.57
C LYS A 94 1.08 13.84 -10.49
N LYS A 95 1.14 14.71 -9.48
CA LYS A 95 2.13 14.62 -8.38
C LYS A 95 1.65 13.82 -7.16
N GLY A 96 0.33 13.73 -6.95
CA GLY A 96 -0.29 13.03 -5.84
C GLY A 96 0.11 13.55 -4.46
N TYR A 97 0.08 12.64 -3.49
CA TYR A 97 0.28 12.90 -2.07
C TYR A 97 1.43 12.05 -1.50
N GLU A 98 1.93 12.49 -0.35
CA GLU A 98 2.85 11.77 0.52
C GLU A 98 2.42 11.91 1.97
N GLN A 99 2.76 10.94 2.81
CA GLN A 99 2.53 11.07 4.25
C GLN A 99 3.68 11.84 4.90
N GLN A 100 3.33 12.81 5.75
CA GLN A 100 4.25 13.51 6.65
C GLN A 100 3.65 13.47 8.06
N GLY A 101 4.13 12.55 8.90
CA GLY A 101 3.57 12.32 10.23
C GLY A 101 2.10 11.90 10.18
N ASP A 102 1.25 12.68 10.84
CA ASP A 102 -0.21 12.48 10.93
C ASP A 102 -0.99 13.12 9.77
N LYS A 103 -0.30 13.59 8.73
CA LYS A 103 -0.89 14.32 7.60
C LYS A 103 -0.56 13.68 6.26
N MET A 104 -1.46 13.85 5.30
CA MET A 104 -1.18 13.70 3.87
C MET A 104 -0.87 15.08 3.28
N ASN A 105 0.30 15.23 2.67
CA ASN A 105 0.76 16.44 2.01
C ASN A 105 0.59 16.32 0.48
N CYS A 106 -0.05 17.29 -0.16
CA CYS A 106 -0.11 17.36 -1.62
C CYS A 106 1.26 17.79 -2.18
N LYS A 107 1.86 16.96 -3.02
CA LYS A 107 3.18 17.24 -3.63
C LYS A 107 3.15 18.35 -4.68
N ASN A 108 1.96 18.85 -5.04
CA ASN A 108 1.82 19.97 -5.97
C ASN A 108 1.67 21.33 -5.26
N CYS A 109 0.72 21.45 -4.33
CA CYS A 109 0.37 22.73 -3.69
C CYS A 109 0.78 22.83 -2.22
N ASN A 110 1.42 21.80 -1.65
CA ASN A 110 1.91 21.74 -0.26
C ASN A 110 0.85 21.92 0.83
N GLN A 111 -0.43 21.81 0.48
CA GLN A 111 -1.50 21.71 1.47
C GLN A 111 -1.42 20.38 2.21
N LYS A 112 -1.68 20.43 3.52
CA LYS A 112 -1.55 19.30 4.44
C LYS A 112 -2.90 18.97 5.06
N PHE A 113 -3.27 17.70 5.03
CA PHE A 113 -4.56 17.20 5.48
C PHE A 113 -4.36 16.19 6.60
N ALA A 114 -4.93 16.44 7.78
CA ALA A 114 -4.86 15.48 8.88
C ALA A 114 -5.52 14.15 8.46
N ILE A 115 -4.82 13.03 8.66
CA ILE A 115 -5.29 11.70 8.23
C ILE A 115 -6.65 11.37 8.86
N ASN A 116 -6.85 11.69 10.15
CA ASN A 116 -8.13 11.47 10.85
C ASN A 116 -9.33 12.15 10.15
N ARG A 117 -9.10 13.26 9.43
CA ARG A 117 -10.15 14.02 8.74
C ARG A 117 -10.48 13.50 7.35
N LEU A 118 -9.64 12.63 6.76
CA LEU A 118 -9.94 12.04 5.46
C LEU A 118 -11.21 11.20 5.55
N GLY A 119 -12.06 11.30 4.53
CA GLY A 119 -13.33 10.59 4.49
C GLY A 119 -14.41 11.36 3.73
N PRO A 120 -15.67 10.90 3.81
CA PRO A 120 -16.78 11.44 3.01
C PRO A 120 -17.12 12.90 3.34
N ASN A 121 -16.76 13.39 4.54
CA ASN A 121 -17.04 14.76 4.98
C ASN A 121 -15.92 15.76 4.66
N ALA A 122 -14.84 15.31 4.01
CA ALA A 122 -13.68 16.11 3.66
C ALA A 122 -13.32 15.92 2.19
N THR A 123 -14.27 16.24 1.30
CA THR A 123 -14.13 16.11 -0.15
C THR A 123 -14.10 17.47 -0.83
N GLY A 124 -13.66 17.51 -2.09
CA GLY A 124 -13.62 18.73 -2.89
C GLY A 124 -12.33 19.53 -2.73
N GLY A 125 -12.02 20.31 -3.76
CA GLY A 125 -10.85 21.19 -3.80
C GLY A 125 -9.54 20.41 -3.73
N CYS A 126 -8.69 20.74 -2.75
CA CYS A 126 -7.37 20.14 -2.58
C CYS A 126 -7.36 18.89 -1.67
N ASN A 127 -8.47 18.49 -1.06
CA ASN A 127 -8.51 17.27 -0.25
C ASN A 127 -8.29 16.03 -1.14
N PRO A 128 -7.56 15.00 -0.66
CA PRO A 128 -7.50 13.72 -1.36
C PRO A 128 -8.91 13.22 -1.71
N GLY A 129 -9.13 12.82 -2.95
CA GLY A 129 -10.44 12.38 -3.42
C GLY A 129 -10.91 11.16 -2.62
N TYR A 130 -12.03 11.26 -1.92
CA TYR A 130 -12.54 10.16 -1.09
C TYR A 130 -12.81 8.91 -1.93
N LEU A 131 -12.35 7.77 -1.44
CA LEU A 131 -12.59 6.46 -2.02
C LEU A 131 -13.35 5.62 -0.98
N PRO A 132 -14.63 5.27 -1.22
CA PRO A 132 -15.38 4.42 -0.31
C PRO A 132 -14.70 3.07 -0.06
N HIS A 133 -14.80 2.58 1.18
CA HIS A 133 -14.38 1.23 1.53
C HIS A 133 -15.31 0.63 2.60
N GLN A 134 -15.21 -0.68 2.77
CA GLN A 134 -15.84 -1.43 3.86
C GLN A 134 -14.77 -2.18 4.64
N LEU A 135 -14.93 -2.28 5.96
CA LEU A 135 -14.10 -3.13 6.80
C LEU A 135 -14.82 -4.46 7.04
N ASN A 136 -14.29 -5.54 6.49
CA ASN A 136 -14.81 -6.90 6.63
C ASN A 136 -13.81 -7.72 7.44
N GLY A 137 -13.98 -7.73 8.77
CA GLY A 137 -13.02 -8.35 9.69
C GLY A 137 -11.63 -7.73 9.55
N ASN A 138 -10.67 -8.51 9.05
CA ASN A 138 -9.27 -8.11 8.91
C ASN A 138 -8.93 -7.56 7.51
N THR A 139 -9.94 -7.20 6.71
CA THR A 139 -9.76 -6.77 5.32
C THR A 139 -10.53 -5.50 5.02
N ILE A 140 -9.87 -4.55 4.35
CA ILE A 140 -10.50 -3.41 3.70
C ILE A 140 -10.91 -3.85 2.29
N SER A 141 -12.20 -3.71 1.98
CA SER A 141 -12.78 -4.03 0.68
C SER A 141 -13.17 -2.74 -0.05
N ILE A 142 -12.69 -2.58 -1.28
CA ILE A 142 -12.98 -1.44 -2.16
C ILE A 142 -13.63 -1.98 -3.43
N LYS A 143 -14.80 -1.46 -3.81
CA LYS A 143 -15.47 -1.89 -5.05
C LYS A 143 -14.73 -1.35 -6.25
N VAL A 144 -14.60 -2.17 -7.29
CA VAL A 144 -14.01 -1.75 -8.56
C VAL A 144 -14.78 -0.57 -9.17
N ASN A 145 -16.10 -0.53 -9.03
CA ASN A 145 -16.90 0.60 -9.52
C ASN A 145 -16.53 1.93 -8.84
N ASP A 146 -16.20 1.91 -7.55
CA ASP A 146 -15.77 3.11 -6.84
C ASP A 146 -14.40 3.58 -7.35
N LEU A 147 -13.47 2.65 -7.60
CA LEU A 147 -12.18 2.96 -8.24
C LEU A 147 -12.37 3.59 -9.63
N LYS A 148 -13.20 2.97 -10.48
CA LYS A 148 -13.52 3.49 -11.82
C LYS A 148 -14.14 4.87 -11.78
N GLY A 149 -14.94 5.20 -10.76
CA GLY A 149 -15.49 6.54 -10.56
C GLY A 149 -14.42 7.64 -10.43
N GLY A 150 -13.24 7.30 -9.91
CA GLY A 150 -12.09 8.19 -9.82
C GLY A 150 -11.23 8.29 -11.08
N ALA A 151 -11.55 7.52 -12.13
CA ALA A 151 -10.75 7.47 -13.35
C ALA A 151 -10.50 8.85 -13.94
N ARG A 152 -11.44 9.80 -13.83
CA ARG A 152 -11.28 11.17 -14.34
C ARG A 152 -10.04 11.93 -13.82
N TYR A 153 -9.49 11.54 -12.67
CA TYR A 153 -8.28 12.14 -12.11
C TYR A 153 -6.98 11.68 -12.80
N PHE A 154 -7.04 10.55 -13.52
CA PHE A 154 -5.90 9.87 -14.12
C PHE A 154 -5.98 9.95 -15.64
#